data_AF-A0A0G1JAE7-F1
#
_entry.id   AF-A0A0G1JAE7-F1
#
_cell.length_a   1.000
_cell.length_b   1.000
_cell.length_c   1.000
_cell.angle_alpha   90.00
_cell.angle_beta   90.00
_cell.angle_gamma   90.00
#
_symmetry.space_group_name_H-M   'P 1'
#
loop_
_entity.id
_entity.type
_entity.pdbx_description
1 polymer ?
#
loop_
_entity_poly.entity_id
_entity_poly.type
_entity_poly.pdbx_seq_one_letter_code
_entity_poly.pdbx_strand_id
1 'polypeptide(L)'
;MEVKIIKPFKGEFPVTQSFGADLEWYVKIAGYPHNGMDFAMPTGTPILACDDGVLTYADNVPDADGCGINITHEWGYVPVLALKQVGC
;
A
#
# COMPACT_ATOMS: atom_id res chain seq x y z
N MET A 1 14.00 -0.16 20.13
CA MET A 1 13.72 0.68 18.96
C MET A 1 12.24 1.01 19.02
N GLU A 2 11.90 2.29 19.08
CA GLU A 2 10.49 2.73 19.06
C GLU A 2 10.10 2.91 17.59
N VAL A 3 9.16 2.10 17.10
CA VAL A 3 8.67 2.20 15.73
C VAL A 3 7.59 3.28 15.70
N LYS A 4 7.84 4.37 14.96
CA LYS A 4 6.89 5.48 14.81
C LYS A 4 6.53 5.66 13.34
N ILE A 5 5.44 5.01 12.93
CA ILE A 5 4.93 5.09 11.57
C ILE A 5 3.85 6.18 11.44
N ILE A 6 3.80 6.84 10.29
CA ILE A 6 2.73 7.78 9.90
C ILE A 6 1.81 7.15 8.86
N LYS A 7 0.64 7.77 8.62
CA LYS A 7 -0.18 7.45 7.44
C LYS A 7 0.59 7.84 6.17
N PRO A 8 0.49 7.08 5.07
CA PRO A 8 1.22 7.35 3.83
C PRO A 8 0.63 8.52 3.02
N PHE A 9 -0.09 9.45 3.65
CA PHE A 9 -0.71 10.60 3.02
C PHE A 9 -1.04 11.65 4.08
N LYS A 10 -1.32 12.88 3.63
CA LYS A 10 -1.82 13.95 4.50
C LYS A 10 -3.35 13.96 4.48
N GLY A 11 -3.94 14.12 5.66
CA GLY A 11 -5.40 14.21 5.83
C GLY A 11 -6.04 12.87 6.23
N GLU A 12 -7.35 12.79 6.06
CA GLU A 12 -8.16 11.65 6.44
C GLU A 12 -8.90 11.11 5.21
N PHE A 13 -8.68 9.83 4.93
CA PHE A 13 -9.35 9.09 3.86
C PHE A 13 -9.99 7.83 4.44
N PRO A 14 -11.17 7.43 3.94
CA PRO A 14 -11.84 6.24 4.44
C PRO A 14 -11.06 4.99 4.05
N VAL A 15 -10.94 4.05 5.00
CA VAL A 15 -10.50 2.69 4.71
C VAL A 15 -11.64 1.99 3.96
N THR A 16 -11.36 1.51 2.76
CA THR A 16 -12.31 0.74 1.95
C THR A 16 -12.13 -0.75 2.13
N GLN A 17 -10.90 -1.21 2.33
CA GLN A 17 -10.61 -2.61 2.68
C GLN A 17 -9.53 -2.66 3.76
N SER A 18 -9.89 -3.25 4.89
CA SER A 18 -8.96 -3.48 6.00
C SER A 18 -8.04 -4.67 5.72
N PHE A 19 -6.98 -4.80 6.51
CA PHE A 19 -6.16 -6.01 6.53
C PHE A 19 -7.02 -7.25 6.82
N GLY A 20 -6.85 -8.30 6.01
CA GLY A 20 -7.61 -9.54 6.13
C GLY A 20 -9.10 -9.42 5.77
N ALA A 21 -9.54 -8.31 5.16
CA ALA A 21 -10.91 -8.17 4.66
C ALA A 21 -11.24 -9.25 3.62
N ASP A 22 -12.52 -9.64 3.57
CA ASP A 22 -13.08 -10.57 2.58
C ASP A 22 -12.27 -11.87 2.39
N LEU A 23 -11.82 -12.48 3.50
CA LEU A 23 -10.91 -13.63 3.53
C LEU A 23 -11.28 -14.73 2.52
N GLU A 24 -12.52 -15.20 2.53
CA GLU A 24 -12.96 -16.30 1.65
C GLU A 24 -12.84 -15.93 0.16
N TRP A 25 -13.18 -14.68 -0.18
CA TRP A 25 -13.08 -14.19 -1.56
C TRP A 25 -11.61 -14.07 -1.98
N TYR A 26 -10.76 -13.44 -1.17
CA TYR A 26 -9.33 -13.27 -1.46
C TYR A 26 -8.60 -14.60 -1.56
N VAL A 27 -8.82 -15.54 -0.64
CA VAL A 27 -8.22 -16.88 -0.71
C VAL A 27 -8.69 -17.61 -1.97
N LYS A 28 -9.95 -17.45 -2.38
CA LYS A 28 -10.46 -18.06 -3.61
C LYS A 28 -9.84 -17.48 -4.89
N ILE A 29 -9.63 -16.16 -4.96
CA ILE A 29 -9.22 -15.47 -6.19
C ILE A 29 -7.70 -15.25 -6.30
N ALA A 30 -7.03 -14.96 -5.19
CA ALA A 30 -5.60 -14.66 -5.11
C ALA A 30 -4.78 -15.79 -4.45
N GLY A 31 -5.43 -16.71 -3.73
CA GLY A 31 -4.75 -17.80 -3.00
C GLY A 31 -4.21 -17.39 -1.62
N TYR A 32 -4.34 -16.11 -1.24
CA TYR A 32 -3.91 -15.57 0.04
C TYR A 32 -4.87 -14.45 0.51
N PRO A 33 -4.92 -14.11 1.82
CA PRO A 33 -5.76 -13.04 2.34
C PRO A 33 -5.30 -11.65 1.89
N HIS A 34 -6.18 -10.65 2.00
CA HIS A 34 -5.79 -9.25 1.80
C HIS A 34 -4.67 -8.85 2.77
N ASN A 35 -3.48 -8.59 2.22
CA ASN A 35 -2.23 -8.37 2.96
C ASN A 35 -1.86 -6.88 3.08
N GLY A 36 -2.83 -5.99 2.85
CA GLY A 36 -2.66 -4.54 2.92
C GLY A 36 -3.83 -3.83 3.55
N MET A 37 -3.86 -2.51 3.42
CA MET A 37 -4.97 -1.66 3.80
C MET A 37 -5.21 -0.64 2.70
N ASP A 38 -6.45 -0.60 2.22
CA ASP A 38 -6.82 0.24 1.08
C ASP A 38 -7.57 1.48 1.55
N PHE A 39 -7.16 2.63 1.02
CA PHE A 39 -7.76 3.93 1.28
C PHE A 39 -8.30 4.51 -0.01
N ALA A 40 -9.57 4.93 -0.02
CA ALA A 40 -10.12 5.63 -1.17
C ALA A 40 -9.71 7.11 -1.15
N MET A 41 -8.97 7.52 -2.18
CA MET A 41 -8.48 8.90 -2.33
C MET A 41 -8.59 9.39 -3.78
N PRO A 42 -8.70 10.71 -4.03
CA PRO A 42 -8.68 11.27 -5.37
C PRO A 42 -7.36 11.01 -6.11
N THR A 43 -7.42 10.86 -7.44
CA THR A 43 -6.22 10.76 -8.29
C THR A 43 -5.31 11.97 -8.07
N GLY A 44 -4.00 11.72 -7.99
CA GLY A 44 -3.01 12.77 -7.78
C GLY A 44 -2.80 13.17 -6.32
N THR A 45 -3.45 12.49 -5.36
CA THR A 45 -3.15 12.64 -3.94
C THR A 45 -1.68 12.25 -3.68
N PRO A 46 -0.85 13.13 -3.09
CA PRO A 46 0.53 12.80 -2.79
C PRO A 46 0.64 11.68 -1.76
N ILE A 47 1.44 10.65 -2.09
CA ILE A 47 1.80 9.56 -1.19
C ILE A 47 3.14 9.87 -0.51
N LEU A 48 3.22 9.55 0.78
CA LEU A 48 4.40 9.73 1.62
C LEU A 48 4.92 8.37 2.10
N ALA A 49 6.22 8.28 2.35
CA ALA A 49 6.76 7.14 3.09
C ALA A 49 6.21 7.14 4.53
N CYS A 50 5.89 5.95 5.06
CA CYS A 50 5.37 5.80 6.42
C CYS A 50 6.44 6.03 7.50
N ASP A 51 7.72 5.89 7.14
CA ASP A 51 8.89 6.02 8.01
C ASP A 51 10.15 6.21 7.15
N ASP A 52 11.28 6.54 7.76
CA ASP A 52 12.60 6.59 7.12
C ASP A 52 13.03 5.19 6.64
N GLY A 53 13.61 5.10 5.46
CA GLY A 53 14.05 3.82 4.90
C GLY A 53 14.77 3.95 3.56
N VAL A 54 15.05 2.81 2.94
CA VAL A 54 15.72 2.70 1.64
C VAL A 54 14.74 2.23 0.59
N LEU A 55 14.61 2.99 -0.50
CA LEU A 55 13.87 2.56 -1.69
C LEU A 55 14.54 1.33 -2.30
N THR A 56 13.85 0.19 -2.28
CA THR A 56 14.38 -1.07 -2.84
C THR A 56 13.68 -1.52 -4.10
N TYR A 57 12.52 -0.95 -4.42
CA TYR A 57 11.78 -1.20 -5.64
C TYR A 57 10.94 0.02 -6.02
N ALA A 58 10.88 0.33 -7.31
CA ALA A 58 9.96 1.30 -7.88
C ALA A 58 9.64 0.88 -9.32
N ASP A 59 8.35 0.85 -9.65
CA ASP A 59 7.89 0.70 -11.02
C ASP A 59 6.84 1.77 -11.35
N ASN A 60 6.51 1.84 -12.64
CA ASN A 60 5.40 2.63 -13.17
C ASN A 60 4.57 1.80 -14.15
N VAL A 61 4.48 0.49 -13.90
CA VAL A 61 3.85 -0.43 -14.84
C VAL A 61 2.38 -0.63 -14.46
N PRO A 62 1.41 -0.33 -15.35
CA PRO A 62 0.02 -0.74 -15.17
C PRO A 62 -0.11 -2.26 -15.21
N ASP A 63 0.02 -2.93 -14.07
CA ASP A 63 -0.31 -4.35 -13.95
C ASP A 63 -1.57 -4.58 -13.09
N ALA A 64 -1.77 -5.80 -12.61
CA ALA A 64 -2.94 -6.16 -11.80
C ALA A 64 -3.00 -5.43 -10.44
N ASP A 65 -1.84 -5.05 -9.92
CA ASP A 65 -1.64 -4.35 -8.65
C ASP A 65 -1.39 -2.85 -8.86
N GLY A 66 -1.00 -2.47 -10.08
CA GLY A 66 -0.76 -1.09 -10.49
C GLY A 66 0.69 -0.68 -10.27
N CYS A 67 0.95 0.62 -10.14
CA CYS A 67 2.30 1.08 -9.86
C CYS A 67 2.70 0.75 -8.41
N GLY A 68 3.96 0.40 -8.18
CA GLY A 68 4.44 -0.05 -6.88
C GLY A 68 5.75 0.60 -6.42
N ILE A 69 5.86 0.84 -5.11
CA ILE A 69 7.10 1.25 -4.44
C ILE A 69 7.32 0.36 -3.20
N ASN A 70 8.53 -0.17 -3.03
CA ASN A 70 8.90 -0.87 -1.80
C ASN A 70 10.00 -0.13 -1.06
N ILE A 71 9.81 0.03 0.25
CA ILE A 71 10.76 0.69 1.15
C ILE A 71 11.17 -0.31 2.24
N THR A 72 12.47 -0.48 2.41
CA THR A 72 13.01 -1.29 3.51
C THR A 72 13.39 -0.37 4.67
N HIS A 73 12.85 -0.64 5.85
CA HIS A 73 13.10 0.11 7.08
C HIS A 73 14.03 -0.70 8.00
N GLU A 74 14.65 -0.05 8.99
CA GLU A 74 15.54 -0.74 9.94
C GLU A 74 14.83 -1.84 10.75
N TRP A 75 13.53 -1.67 11.01
CA TRP A 75 12.72 -2.61 11.77
C TRP A 75 12.07 -3.71 10.93
N GLY A 76 12.19 -3.65 9.60
CA GLY A 76 11.60 -4.63 8.71
C GLY A 76 11.23 -4.07 7.34
N TYR A 77 10.66 -4.95 6.53
CA TYR A 77 10.21 -4.64 5.18
C TYR A 77 8.75 -4.15 5.18
N VAL A 78 8.46 -3.03 4.51
CA VAL A 78 7.09 -2.55 4.28
C VAL A 78 6.88 -2.34 2.78
N PRO A 79 6.06 -3.16 2.13
CA PRO A 79 5.58 -2.83 0.80
C PRO A 79 4.58 -1.66 0.91
N VAL A 80 4.80 -0.59 0.15
CA VAL A 80 3.81 0.48 -0.01
C VAL A 80 3.28 0.38 -1.42
N LEU A 81 2.23 -0.44 -1.61
CA LEU A 81 1.53 -0.48 -2.87
C LEU A 81 0.71 0.81 -3.02
N ALA A 82 1.26 1.75 -3.76
CA ALA A 82 0.65 3.02 -4.04
C ALA A 82 0.12 2.99 -5.47
N LEU A 83 -1.20 2.77 -5.60
CA LEU A 83 -2.06 3.09 -6.74
C LEU A 83 -2.57 1.88 -7.54
N LYS A 84 -3.66 1.29 -7.04
CA LYS A 84 -4.69 0.72 -7.91
C LYS A 84 -5.63 1.85 -8.34
N GLN A 85 -5.17 2.78 -9.17
CA GLN A 85 -6.03 3.82 -9.74
C GLN A 85 -5.99 3.76 -11.27
N VAL A 86 -7.18 3.65 -11.83
CA VAL A 86 -7.51 3.62 -13.26
C VAL A 86 -6.76 4.73 -13.99
N GLY A 87 -5.85 4.35 -14.89
CA GLY A 87 -5.12 5.25 -15.78
C GLY A 87 -3.64 5.37 -15.44
N CYS A 88 -2.88 4.38 -15.90
CA CYS A 88 -1.48 4.58 -16.27
C CYS A 88 -1.43 4.86 -17.77
#